data_AF-A0AA37GL70-F1
#
_entry.id   AF-A0AA37GL70-F1
#
_cell.length_a   1.000
_cell.length_b   1.000
_cell.length_c   1.000
_cell.angle_alpha   90.00
_cell.angle_beta   90.00
_cell.angle_gamma   90.00
#
_symmetry.space_group_name_H-M   'P 1'
#
loop_
_entity.id
_entity.type
_entity.pdbx_description
1 polymer ?
#
loop_
_entity_poly.entity_id
_entity_poly.type
_entity_poly.pdbx_seq_one_letter_code
_entity_poly.pdbx_strand_id
1 'polypeptide(L)'
;MYRSSDQGEGEFVSADDFDEFYAEHHELLGDNAWRKYYSSALLAQPTSARFYRLPDLEHLPDSNGPLAKPRHKENGHLTKLPRWAHNVVRTRRRQPSPSVETVTQIALDTLRQTIACLREDYPSVQPYSETQACFWLKYMKIDSPGELSKEAWKPNEFGISVAQGAFDMWAWEAYYSRERWEAVDTSCLEPDLDGTRKSEVDWCGWPDGGVGEQAQSRGWEPEVGSEEEVAFLAAVAVKETEGVDMGDLDCAIRSHILLGVMRAAFEVDKGQQVEEVKQRMVAAGRIDETRAEQWIREALMVMEPYVRKKDEWPASEEDWGELLRQILAENGQLFARWKLSDSSKEFNFELKPRKQSQPDVPLATT
;
A
#
# COMPACT_ATOMS: atom_id res chain seq x y z
N MET A 1 22.30 -1.80 -3.70
CA MET A 1 22.23 -2.09 -2.23
C MET A 1 23.62 -2.01 -1.57
N TYR A 2 23.92 -1.04 -0.68
CA TYR A 2 25.19 -0.95 0.08
C TYR A 2 24.87 -1.28 1.54
N ARG A 3 25.23 -2.48 1.98
CA ARG A 3 25.20 -2.90 3.39
C ARG A 3 26.66 -3.06 3.80
N SER A 4 27.15 -2.10 4.57
CA SER A 4 28.51 -2.11 5.12
C SER A 4 28.53 -3.04 6.33
N SER A 5 28.95 -4.30 6.16
CA SER A 5 29.42 -5.11 7.30
C SER A 5 30.91 -4.91 7.60
N ASP A 6 31.64 -4.18 6.76
CA ASP A 6 32.99 -3.71 7.03
C ASP A 6 33.17 -2.33 6.41
N GLN A 7 33.38 -1.28 7.21
CA GLN A 7 34.07 -0.08 6.73
C GLN A 7 35.59 -0.35 6.56
N GLY A 8 35.97 -1.57 6.18
CA GLY A 8 37.32 -2.10 6.36
C GLY A 8 37.97 -2.72 5.13
N GLU A 9 37.37 -3.73 4.50
CA GLU A 9 38.13 -4.57 3.54
C GLU A 9 37.31 -5.10 2.34
N GLY A 10 36.28 -4.37 1.90
CA GLY A 10 35.67 -4.64 0.60
C GLY A 10 36.43 -3.91 -0.52
N GLU A 11 36.85 -4.61 -1.57
CA GLU A 11 37.26 -3.96 -2.83
C GLU A 11 36.11 -3.05 -3.29
N PHE A 12 36.32 -1.75 -3.17
CA PHE A 12 35.42 -0.78 -3.78
C PHE A 12 35.58 -0.92 -5.29
N VAL A 13 34.44 -0.99 -5.99
CA VAL A 13 34.38 -0.95 -7.45
C VAL A 13 35.26 0.21 -7.92
N SER A 14 36.33 -0.09 -8.64
CA SER A 14 37.26 0.90 -9.19
C SER A 14 36.52 1.74 -10.22
N ALA A 15 37.02 2.96 -10.47
CA ALA A 15 36.58 3.71 -11.65
C ALA A 15 36.79 2.92 -12.95
N ASP A 16 37.74 1.99 -12.96
CA ASP A 16 38.05 1.11 -14.08
C ASP A 16 36.95 0.05 -14.33
N ASP A 17 36.11 -0.26 -13.33
CA ASP A 17 35.01 -1.22 -13.44
C ASP A 17 33.71 -0.55 -13.96
N PHE A 18 33.75 0.76 -14.23
CA PHE A 18 32.58 1.49 -14.73
C PHE A 18 32.09 0.96 -16.09
N ASP A 19 33.01 0.58 -16.98
CA ASP A 19 32.65 0.06 -18.31
C ASP A 19 31.92 -1.28 -18.20
N GLU A 20 32.31 -2.15 -17.26
CA GLU A 20 31.64 -3.41 -16.97
C GLU A 20 30.26 -3.17 -16.34
N PHE A 21 30.18 -2.31 -15.31
CA PHE A 21 28.91 -1.89 -14.71
C PHE A 21 27.95 -1.30 -15.75
N TYR A 22 28.45 -0.42 -16.63
CA TYR A 22 27.66 0.18 -17.69
C TYR A 22 27.21 -0.88 -18.69
N ALA A 23 28.08 -1.79 -19.12
CA ALA A 23 27.69 -2.87 -20.02
C ALA A 23 26.57 -3.75 -19.43
N GLU A 24 26.62 -4.06 -18.13
CA GLU A 24 25.61 -4.88 -17.46
C GLU A 24 24.29 -4.14 -17.18
N HIS A 25 24.33 -2.82 -16.94
CA HIS A 25 23.20 -2.06 -16.41
C HIS A 25 22.73 -0.89 -17.28
N HIS A 26 23.31 -0.69 -18.47
CA HIS A 26 22.94 0.43 -19.36
C HIS A 26 21.44 0.49 -19.69
N GLU A 27 20.73 -0.65 -19.67
CA GLU A 27 19.28 -0.69 -19.87
C GLU A 27 18.50 0.12 -18.81
N LEU A 28 19.04 0.23 -17.58
CA LEU A 28 18.45 1.03 -16.51
C LEU A 28 18.59 2.54 -16.75
N LEU A 29 19.52 2.95 -17.62
CA LEU A 29 19.79 4.35 -17.97
C LEU A 29 18.97 4.83 -19.18
N GLY A 30 18.24 3.93 -19.84
CA GLY A 30 17.39 4.31 -20.97
C GLY A 30 16.17 5.14 -20.54
N ASP A 31 15.76 6.10 -21.38
CA ASP A 31 14.61 6.99 -21.13
C ASP A 31 13.28 6.24 -20.87
N ASN A 32 13.20 4.97 -21.27
CA ASN A 32 12.03 4.11 -21.13
C ASN A 32 12.20 3.01 -20.08
N ALA A 33 13.28 2.99 -19.30
CA ALA A 33 13.56 1.95 -18.30
C ALA A 33 12.42 1.80 -17.28
N TRP A 34 11.79 2.92 -16.90
CA TRP A 34 10.66 2.94 -15.97
C TRP A 34 9.43 2.18 -16.48
N ARG A 35 9.23 2.04 -17.80
CA ARG A 35 8.07 1.35 -18.39
C ARG A 35 8.06 -0.15 -18.11
N LYS A 36 9.21 -0.71 -17.74
CA LYS A 36 9.32 -2.10 -17.29
C LYS A 36 8.71 -2.29 -15.90
N TYR A 37 8.73 -1.25 -15.08
CA TYR A 37 8.37 -1.32 -13.66
C TYR A 37 7.00 -0.68 -13.37
N TYR A 38 6.65 0.39 -14.09
CA TYR A 38 5.46 1.19 -13.84
C TYR A 38 4.50 1.20 -15.02
N SER A 39 3.22 0.95 -14.76
CA SER A 39 2.18 1.17 -15.75
C SER A 39 1.96 2.65 -16.01
N SER A 40 1.53 2.96 -17.23
CA SER A 40 1.15 4.35 -17.58
C SER A 40 -0.06 4.82 -16.76
N ALA A 41 -0.97 3.91 -16.41
CA ALA A 41 -2.14 4.20 -15.59
C ALA A 41 -1.72 4.63 -14.17
N LEU A 42 -0.81 3.89 -13.52
CA LEU A 42 -0.30 4.24 -12.20
C LEU A 42 0.39 5.59 -12.22
N LEU A 43 1.27 5.86 -13.19
CA LEU A 43 1.99 7.14 -13.27
C LEU A 43 1.08 8.33 -13.61
N ALA A 44 -0.02 8.09 -14.35
CA ALA A 44 -1.01 9.13 -14.65
C ALA A 44 -1.86 9.51 -13.43
N GLN A 45 -1.84 8.70 -12.35
CA GLN A 45 -2.56 9.04 -11.14
C GLN A 45 -1.98 10.32 -10.50
N PRO A 46 -2.83 11.29 -10.10
CA PRO A 46 -2.37 12.49 -9.40
C PRO A 46 -1.59 12.21 -8.10
N THR A 47 -1.87 11.08 -7.48
CA THR A 47 -1.20 10.58 -6.27
C THR A 47 0.24 10.19 -6.58
N SER A 48 0.49 9.47 -7.68
CA SER A 48 1.83 9.05 -8.11
C SER A 48 2.74 10.22 -8.50
N ALA A 49 2.19 11.35 -8.93
CA ALA A 49 2.96 12.57 -9.18
C ALA A 49 3.47 13.25 -7.90
N ARG A 50 2.89 12.90 -6.74
CA ARG A 50 3.14 13.59 -5.46
C ARG A 50 3.77 12.70 -4.40
N PHE A 51 3.50 11.41 -4.47
CA PHE A 51 3.90 10.43 -3.48
C PHE A 51 4.73 9.35 -4.13
N TYR A 52 5.77 8.93 -3.43
CA TYR A 52 6.53 7.78 -3.85
C TYR A 52 5.67 6.51 -3.77
N ARG A 53 5.60 5.78 -4.88
CA ARG A 53 4.84 4.54 -5.09
C ARG A 53 5.78 3.41 -5.51
N LEU A 54 5.55 2.20 -5.01
CA LEU A 54 6.23 1.02 -5.53
C LEU A 54 5.76 0.70 -6.96
N PRO A 55 6.63 0.09 -7.79
CA PRO A 55 6.25 -0.48 -9.08
C PRO A 55 5.05 -1.42 -9.01
N ASP A 56 4.18 -1.38 -10.02
CA ASP A 56 3.01 -2.26 -10.15
C ASP A 56 3.24 -3.43 -11.12
N LEU A 57 4.17 -3.29 -12.08
CA LEU A 57 4.45 -4.30 -13.11
C LEU A 57 5.53 -5.30 -12.70
N GLU A 58 6.72 -4.81 -12.35
CA GLU A 58 7.87 -5.63 -11.96
C GLU A 58 8.48 -5.14 -10.65
N HIS A 59 9.11 -6.05 -9.90
CA HIS A 59 9.81 -5.69 -8.68
C HIS A 59 11.04 -4.82 -8.96
N LEU A 60 11.38 -3.91 -8.03
CA LEU A 60 12.63 -3.17 -8.12
C LEU A 60 13.82 -4.15 -8.19
N PRO A 61 14.80 -3.94 -9.09
CA PRO A 61 15.89 -4.89 -9.30
C PRO A 61 16.73 -5.16 -8.03
N ASP A 62 16.71 -4.24 -7.07
CA ASP A 62 17.38 -4.38 -5.77
C ASP A 62 16.61 -5.24 -4.73
N SER A 63 15.37 -5.70 -4.99
CA SER A 63 14.54 -6.38 -3.96
C SER A 63 14.85 -7.86 -3.75
N ASN A 64 15.59 -8.48 -4.66
CA ASN A 64 15.69 -9.94 -4.72
C ASN A 64 17.02 -10.48 -4.15
N GLY A 65 17.88 -9.62 -3.57
CA GLY A 65 19.21 -9.90 -2.98
C GLY A 65 19.30 -10.57 -1.60
N PRO A 66 20.32 -11.42 -1.25
CA PRO A 66 20.75 -11.47 0.14
C PRO A 66 21.31 -10.10 0.52
N LEU A 67 21.51 -9.85 1.81
CA LEU A 67 22.30 -8.68 2.21
C LEU A 67 23.66 -8.72 1.48
N ALA A 68 23.99 -7.65 0.75
CA ALA A 68 25.23 -7.45 -0.01
C ALA A 68 25.41 -8.23 -1.34
N LYS A 69 24.39 -8.93 -1.87
CA LYS A 69 24.44 -9.51 -3.23
C LYS A 69 23.07 -9.43 -3.92
N PRO A 70 22.96 -9.51 -5.24
CA PRO A 70 21.71 -9.89 -5.91
C PRO A 70 21.45 -11.40 -5.67
N ARG A 71 20.22 -11.85 -5.34
CA ARG A 71 19.82 -13.24 -5.58
C ARG A 71 19.21 -13.15 -6.95
N HIS A 72 19.82 -13.85 -7.87
CA HIS A 72 19.22 -14.16 -9.14
C HIS A 72 18.22 -15.30 -8.91
N LYS A 73 17.16 -15.02 -8.14
CA LYS A 73 15.99 -15.91 -8.03
C LYS A 73 14.88 -15.31 -8.87
N GLU A 74 14.24 -16.18 -9.64
CA GLU A 74 13.35 -15.85 -10.77
C GLU A 74 12.15 -14.97 -10.39
N ASN A 75 11.46 -14.49 -11.44
CA ASN A 75 10.25 -13.68 -11.35
C ASN A 75 9.15 -14.36 -10.51
N GLY A 76 8.54 -13.60 -9.61
CA GLY A 76 7.40 -13.99 -8.79
C GLY A 76 6.92 -12.80 -7.98
N HIS A 77 5.82 -12.90 -7.24
CA HIS A 77 5.30 -11.81 -6.38
C HIS A 77 6.15 -11.60 -5.11
N LEU A 78 7.45 -11.42 -5.28
CA LEU A 78 8.44 -11.54 -4.20
C LEU A 78 8.15 -10.61 -3.04
N THR A 79 7.93 -9.31 -3.29
CA THR A 79 7.56 -8.37 -2.21
C THR A 79 6.09 -7.99 -2.19
N LYS A 80 5.36 -8.23 -3.30
CA LYS A 80 4.00 -7.70 -3.51
C LYS A 80 2.96 -8.44 -2.66
N LEU A 81 2.86 -9.77 -2.79
CA LEU A 81 1.91 -10.56 -2.01
C LEU A 81 2.22 -10.56 -0.50
N PRO A 82 3.48 -10.68 -0.06
CA PRO A 82 3.80 -10.61 1.37
C PRO A 82 3.47 -9.26 1.99
N ARG A 83 3.76 -8.16 1.28
CA ARG A 83 3.41 -6.81 1.73
C ARG A 83 1.90 -6.63 1.82
N TRP A 84 1.18 -7.03 0.78
CA TRP A 84 -0.28 -7.01 0.77
C TRP A 84 -0.86 -7.80 1.96
N ALA A 85 -0.40 -9.04 2.17
CA ALA A 85 -0.85 -9.87 3.28
C ALA A 85 -0.52 -9.24 4.64
N HIS A 86 0.68 -8.64 4.77
CA HIS A 86 1.06 -7.89 5.96
C HIS A 86 0.10 -6.73 6.25
N ASN A 87 -0.31 -5.98 5.22
CA ASN A 87 -1.29 -4.91 5.36
C ASN A 87 -2.69 -5.45 5.74
N VAL A 88 -3.14 -6.54 5.12
CA VAL A 88 -4.41 -7.19 5.46
C VAL A 88 -4.46 -7.60 6.92
N VAL A 89 -3.43 -8.30 7.41
CA VAL A 89 -3.37 -8.75 8.82
C VAL A 89 -3.31 -7.56 9.77
N ARG A 90 -2.56 -6.50 9.44
CA ARG A 90 -2.51 -5.29 10.27
C ARG A 90 -3.85 -4.56 10.30
N THR A 91 -4.55 -4.51 9.17
CA THR A 91 -5.90 -3.93 9.07
C THR A 91 -6.86 -4.71 9.97
N ARG A 92 -6.90 -6.04 9.87
CA ARG A 92 -7.69 -6.91 10.77
C ARG A 92 -7.36 -6.67 12.26
N ARG A 93 -6.08 -6.50 12.61
CA ARG A 93 -5.67 -6.22 13.99
C ARG A 93 -6.09 -4.84 14.49
N ARG A 94 -6.15 -3.85 13.60
CA ARG A 94 -6.57 -2.48 13.91
C ARG A 94 -8.08 -2.33 14.02
N GLN A 95 -8.80 -3.12 13.24
CA GLN A 95 -10.22 -2.98 12.96
C GLN A 95 -10.91 -4.32 13.22
N PRO A 96 -11.35 -4.57 14.47
CA PRO A 96 -12.00 -5.83 14.82
C PRO A 96 -13.46 -5.91 14.34
N SER A 97 -14.00 -4.86 13.71
CA SER A 97 -15.41 -4.78 13.30
C SER A 97 -15.79 -5.88 12.30
N PRO A 98 -15.08 -6.10 11.17
CA PRO A 98 -15.38 -7.21 10.29
C PRO A 98 -14.75 -8.51 10.82
N SER A 99 -15.44 -9.64 10.60
CA SER A 99 -14.92 -10.96 10.98
C SER A 99 -13.66 -11.32 10.15
N VAL A 100 -12.85 -12.25 10.66
CA VAL A 100 -11.66 -12.75 9.93
C VAL A 100 -12.03 -13.29 8.56
N GLU A 101 -13.15 -14.02 8.47
CA GLU A 101 -13.67 -14.57 7.23
C GLU A 101 -14.03 -13.45 6.25
N THR A 102 -14.76 -12.42 6.71
CA THR A 102 -15.13 -11.27 5.88
C THR A 102 -13.90 -10.51 5.38
N VAL A 103 -12.92 -10.22 6.25
CA VAL A 103 -11.69 -9.52 5.83
C VAL A 103 -10.91 -10.36 4.82
N THR A 104 -10.80 -11.67 5.05
CA THR A 104 -10.11 -12.59 4.15
C THR A 104 -10.77 -12.63 2.78
N GLN A 105 -12.10 -12.74 2.74
CA GLN A 105 -12.85 -12.75 1.49
C GLN A 105 -12.66 -11.44 0.71
N ILE A 106 -12.81 -10.29 1.38
CA ILE A 106 -12.58 -8.97 0.77
C ILE A 106 -11.16 -8.87 0.23
N ALA A 107 -10.16 -9.33 0.99
CA ALA A 107 -8.77 -9.30 0.59
C ALA A 107 -8.55 -10.13 -0.69
N LEU A 108 -9.00 -11.38 -0.73
CA LEU A 108 -8.84 -12.26 -1.89
C LEU A 108 -9.57 -11.72 -3.13
N ASP A 109 -10.79 -11.22 -2.95
CA ASP A 109 -11.58 -10.67 -4.05
C ASP A 109 -10.96 -9.43 -4.67
N THR A 110 -10.53 -8.48 -3.82
CA THR A 110 -9.88 -7.25 -4.29
C THR A 110 -8.54 -7.54 -4.95
N LEU A 111 -7.72 -8.42 -4.38
CA LEU A 111 -6.45 -8.84 -4.98
C LEU A 111 -6.65 -9.46 -6.37
N ARG A 112 -7.60 -10.38 -6.50
CA ARG A 112 -7.96 -11.03 -7.78
C ARG A 112 -8.41 -10.01 -8.81
N GLN A 113 -9.31 -9.08 -8.43
CA GLN A 113 -9.81 -8.04 -9.32
C GLN A 113 -8.70 -7.10 -9.78
N THR A 114 -7.87 -6.60 -8.87
CA THR A 114 -6.78 -5.67 -9.21
C THR A 114 -5.75 -6.32 -10.13
N ILE A 115 -5.37 -7.58 -9.87
CA ILE A 115 -4.45 -8.32 -10.76
C ILE A 115 -5.09 -8.57 -12.14
N ALA A 116 -6.37 -8.93 -12.18
CA ALA A 116 -7.08 -9.15 -13.45
C ALA A 116 -7.11 -7.88 -14.30
N CYS A 117 -7.52 -6.73 -13.73
CA CYS A 117 -7.52 -5.46 -14.42
C CYS A 117 -6.12 -5.06 -14.91
N LEU A 118 -5.09 -5.20 -14.08
CA LEU A 118 -3.73 -4.84 -14.48
C LEU A 118 -3.20 -5.72 -15.64
N ARG A 119 -3.62 -6.98 -15.69
CA ARG A 119 -3.23 -7.93 -16.75
C ARG A 119 -3.94 -7.71 -18.08
N GLU A 120 -5.05 -6.98 -18.12
CA GLU A 120 -5.72 -6.63 -19.39
C GLU A 120 -4.77 -5.85 -20.31
N ASP A 121 -4.03 -4.90 -19.73
CA ASP A 121 -3.07 -4.07 -20.46
C ASP A 121 -1.63 -4.61 -20.39
N TYR A 122 -1.29 -5.38 -19.35
CA TYR A 122 0.08 -5.86 -19.11
C TYR A 122 0.13 -7.38 -18.84
N PRO A 123 0.12 -8.23 -19.89
CA PRO A 123 0.15 -9.68 -19.74
C PRO A 123 1.40 -10.25 -19.03
N SER A 124 2.46 -9.46 -18.91
CA SER A 124 3.69 -9.81 -18.17
C SER A 124 3.48 -9.85 -16.65
N VAL A 125 2.44 -9.20 -16.13
CA VAL A 125 2.09 -9.25 -14.71
C VAL A 125 1.67 -10.66 -14.33
N GLN A 126 2.23 -11.17 -13.23
CA GLN A 126 1.95 -12.53 -12.75
C GLN A 126 0.46 -12.74 -12.47
N PRO A 127 -0.10 -13.92 -12.82
CA PRO A 127 -1.52 -14.21 -12.62
C PRO A 127 -1.84 -14.38 -11.13
N TYR A 128 -3.08 -14.08 -10.76
CA TYR A 128 -3.57 -14.29 -9.40
C TYR A 128 -3.51 -15.79 -9.04
N SER A 129 -2.86 -16.11 -7.92
CA SER A 129 -2.88 -17.44 -7.33
C SER A 129 -3.47 -17.38 -5.92
N GLU A 130 -4.63 -18.03 -5.74
CA GLU A 130 -5.28 -18.13 -4.43
C GLU A 130 -4.40 -18.89 -3.43
N THR A 131 -3.70 -19.93 -3.87
CA THR A 131 -2.72 -20.67 -3.05
C THR A 131 -1.66 -19.73 -2.47
N GLN A 132 -1.07 -18.87 -3.31
CA GLN A 132 -0.05 -17.93 -2.86
C GLN A 132 -0.61 -16.88 -1.89
N ALA A 133 -1.79 -16.33 -2.20
CA ALA A 133 -2.45 -15.36 -1.34
C ALA A 133 -2.79 -15.95 0.03
N CYS A 134 -3.43 -17.12 0.06
CA CYS A 134 -3.78 -17.84 1.28
C CYS A 134 -2.56 -18.24 2.10
N PHE A 135 -1.48 -18.69 1.46
CA PHE A 135 -0.22 -18.96 2.14
C PHE A 135 0.28 -17.73 2.90
N TRP A 136 0.37 -16.56 2.23
CA TRP A 136 0.88 -15.36 2.87
C TRP A 136 -0.03 -14.83 3.98
N LEU A 137 -1.36 -14.92 3.83
CA LEU A 137 -2.28 -14.56 4.91
C LEU A 137 -2.12 -15.47 6.15
N LYS A 138 -2.00 -16.79 5.95
CA LYS A 138 -1.74 -17.77 7.01
C LYS A 138 -0.37 -17.54 7.65
N TYR A 139 0.67 -17.36 6.84
CA TYR A 139 2.05 -17.12 7.28
C TYR A 139 2.15 -15.84 8.12
N MET A 140 1.43 -14.78 7.75
CA MET A 140 1.33 -13.53 8.50
C MET A 140 0.40 -13.62 9.72
N LYS A 141 -0.20 -14.79 9.96
CA LYS A 141 -1.07 -15.10 11.09
C LYS A 141 -2.37 -14.29 11.11
N ILE A 142 -3.10 -14.28 9.98
CA ILE A 142 -4.40 -13.60 9.87
C ILE A 142 -5.42 -14.04 10.93
N ASP A 143 -5.39 -15.31 11.36
CA ASP A 143 -6.34 -15.86 12.34
C ASP A 143 -5.98 -15.50 13.79
N SER A 144 -4.71 -15.24 14.08
CA SER A 144 -4.24 -15.01 15.44
C SER A 144 -4.76 -13.68 15.99
N PRO A 145 -5.53 -13.66 17.10
CA PRO A 145 -5.95 -12.41 17.72
C PRO A 145 -4.69 -11.68 18.19
N GLY A 146 -4.23 -10.72 17.40
CA GLY A 146 -3.10 -9.89 17.79
C GLY A 146 -3.52 -9.01 18.96
N GLU A 147 -2.62 -8.78 19.91
CA GLU A 147 -2.84 -7.72 20.89
C GLU A 147 -3.02 -6.39 20.15
N LEU A 148 -3.99 -5.59 20.59
CA LEU A 148 -4.18 -4.20 20.15
C LEU A 148 -2.99 -3.37 20.64
N SER A 149 -1.84 -3.54 19.99
CA SER A 149 -0.64 -2.78 20.34
C SER A 149 -0.69 -1.41 19.67
N LYS A 150 -0.11 -0.41 20.33
CA LYS A 150 0.12 0.91 19.71
C LYS A 150 0.98 0.79 18.43
N GLU A 151 1.76 -0.29 18.27
CA GLU A 151 2.52 -0.57 17.04
C GLU A 151 1.65 -0.94 15.84
N ALA A 152 0.44 -1.45 16.05
CA ALA A 152 -0.52 -1.63 14.97
C ALA A 152 -0.68 -0.29 14.20
N TRP A 153 -0.58 0.84 14.89
CA TRP A 153 -0.78 2.19 14.36
C TRP A 153 0.51 2.92 13.91
N LYS A 154 1.71 2.36 14.10
CA LYS A 154 2.99 2.85 13.51
C LYS A 154 3.07 2.65 12.00
N PRO A 155 3.71 3.50 11.17
CA PRO A 155 3.83 3.40 9.70
C PRO A 155 3.87 1.99 9.10
N ASN A 156 3.44 1.84 7.82
CA ASN A 156 3.79 0.59 7.15
C ASN A 156 5.31 0.61 7.09
N GLU A 157 5.94 -0.41 7.67
CA GLU A 157 7.40 -0.54 7.80
C GLU A 157 7.77 -1.91 7.26
N PHE A 158 6.96 -2.44 6.34
CA PHE A 158 7.16 -3.75 5.77
C PHE A 158 8.50 -3.79 5.03
N GLY A 159 8.82 -2.77 4.25
CA GLY A 159 10.10 -2.67 3.55
C GLY A 159 11.28 -2.67 4.52
N ILE A 160 11.17 -1.93 5.62
CA ILE A 160 12.16 -1.91 6.71
C ILE A 160 12.28 -3.29 7.37
N SER A 161 11.16 -3.95 7.68
CA SER A 161 11.12 -5.27 8.32
C SER A 161 11.75 -6.35 7.43
N VAL A 162 11.46 -6.34 6.13
CA VAL A 162 12.10 -7.23 5.16
C VAL A 162 13.60 -6.95 5.10
N ALA A 163 13.99 -5.67 5.07
CA ALA A 163 15.39 -5.29 5.04
C ALA A 163 16.15 -5.79 6.29
N GLN A 164 15.51 -5.78 7.45
CA GLN A 164 16.06 -6.31 8.71
C GLN A 164 16.04 -7.85 8.79
N GLY A 165 15.44 -8.55 7.82
CA GLY A 165 15.30 -10.00 7.85
C GLY A 165 14.17 -10.53 8.73
N ALA A 166 13.16 -9.71 9.04
CA ALA A 166 12.02 -10.12 9.85
C ALA A 166 11.06 -11.08 9.10
N PHE A 167 11.13 -11.11 7.77
CA PHE A 167 10.32 -11.97 6.92
C PHE A 167 11.20 -12.70 5.90
N ASP A 168 11.02 -14.01 5.80
CA ASP A 168 11.58 -14.81 4.72
C ASP A 168 10.62 -14.80 3.53
N MET A 169 11.00 -14.08 2.48
CA MET A 169 10.21 -13.91 1.25
C MET A 169 10.07 -15.22 0.45
N TRP A 170 10.84 -16.26 0.81
CA TRP A 170 10.79 -17.60 0.23
C TRP A 170 10.32 -18.66 1.22
N ALA A 171 9.70 -18.25 2.33
CA ALA A 171 9.18 -19.19 3.33
C ALA A 171 8.24 -20.25 2.72
N TRP A 172 7.58 -19.94 1.61
CA TRP A 172 6.73 -20.88 0.88
C TRP A 172 7.48 -22.13 0.39
N GLU A 173 8.78 -22.04 0.10
CA GLU A 173 9.60 -23.18 -0.38
C GLU A 173 9.75 -24.28 0.69
N ALA A 174 9.39 -24.01 1.95
CA ALA A 174 9.30 -25.02 2.99
C ALA A 174 8.00 -25.84 2.92
N TYR A 175 6.94 -25.28 2.33
CA TYR A 175 5.58 -25.82 2.37
C TYR A 175 5.08 -26.30 1.00
N TYR A 176 5.58 -25.71 -0.09
CA TYR A 176 5.09 -25.96 -1.44
C TYR A 176 6.21 -26.35 -2.40
N SER A 177 5.99 -27.40 -3.21
CA SER A 177 6.78 -27.66 -4.41
C SER A 177 6.52 -26.57 -5.46
N ARG A 178 7.48 -26.38 -6.38
CA ARG A 178 7.38 -25.38 -7.44
C ARG A 178 6.14 -25.57 -8.33
N GLU A 179 5.86 -26.82 -8.71
CA GLU A 179 4.67 -27.18 -9.51
C GLU A 179 3.36 -26.76 -8.81
N ARG A 180 3.27 -27.01 -7.50
CA ARG A 180 2.08 -26.64 -6.71
C ARG A 180 1.99 -25.12 -6.49
N TRP A 181 3.11 -24.46 -6.27
CA TRP A 181 3.18 -23.01 -6.04
C TRP A 181 2.79 -22.18 -7.27
N GLU A 182 3.17 -22.66 -8.46
CA GLU A 182 2.91 -21.99 -9.74
C GLU A 182 1.53 -22.31 -10.34
N ALA A 183 0.73 -23.18 -9.70
CA ALA A 183 -0.63 -23.48 -10.14
C ALA A 183 -1.57 -22.27 -9.93
N VAL A 184 -2.26 -21.84 -11.00
CA VAL A 184 -3.06 -20.60 -11.01
C VAL A 184 -4.58 -20.76 -11.21
N ASP A 185 -5.06 -21.96 -11.54
CA ASP A 185 -6.50 -22.21 -11.80
C ASP A 185 -7.14 -23.20 -10.81
N THR A 186 -6.54 -23.35 -9.63
CA THR A 186 -7.09 -24.22 -8.59
C THR A 186 -7.39 -23.41 -7.33
N SER A 187 -8.48 -23.74 -6.64
CA SER A 187 -8.75 -23.23 -5.29
C SER A 187 -7.56 -23.51 -4.39
N CYS A 188 -7.41 -22.73 -3.31
CA CYS A 188 -6.27 -22.79 -2.38
C CYS A 188 -5.78 -24.23 -2.14
N LEU A 189 -4.61 -24.56 -2.69
CA LEU A 189 -3.99 -25.87 -2.54
C LEU A 189 -3.35 -25.99 -1.16
N GLU A 190 -3.57 -27.13 -0.51
CA GLU A 190 -2.86 -27.45 0.75
C GLU A 190 -1.36 -27.66 0.49
N PRO A 191 -0.48 -27.38 1.46
CA PRO A 191 0.96 -27.69 1.38
C PRO A 191 1.23 -29.15 0.99
N ASP A 192 2.23 -29.38 0.14
CA ASP A 192 2.73 -30.72 -0.22
C ASP A 192 4.11 -31.05 0.37
N LEU A 193 4.73 -30.09 1.05
CA LEU A 193 5.97 -30.27 1.81
C LEU A 193 5.70 -30.13 3.32
N ASP A 194 6.66 -30.57 4.14
CA ASP A 194 6.50 -30.72 5.59
C ASP A 194 6.77 -29.44 6.42
N GLY A 195 7.16 -28.34 5.77
CA GLY A 195 7.47 -27.08 6.46
C GLY A 195 8.79 -27.09 7.24
N THR A 196 9.62 -28.13 7.14
CA THR A 196 10.83 -28.28 7.98
C THR A 196 12.07 -27.58 7.41
N ARG A 197 12.01 -27.11 6.16
CA ARG A 197 13.10 -26.35 5.55
C ARG A 197 13.40 -25.11 6.39
N LYS A 198 14.66 -24.99 6.82
CA LYS A 198 15.12 -23.83 7.57
C LYS A 198 15.10 -22.58 6.70
N SER A 199 14.69 -21.46 7.28
CA SER A 199 14.80 -20.16 6.65
C SER A 199 16.27 -19.83 6.37
N GLU A 200 16.51 -19.20 5.22
CA GLU A 200 17.82 -18.67 4.83
C GLU A 200 18.01 -17.22 5.30
N VAL A 201 17.08 -16.70 6.10
CA VAL A 201 17.05 -15.30 6.56
C VAL A 201 16.97 -15.29 8.08
N ASP A 202 17.92 -14.60 8.71
CA ASP A 202 17.93 -14.36 10.14
C ASP A 202 17.65 -12.87 10.40
N TRP A 203 16.72 -12.57 11.32
CA TRP A 203 16.42 -11.20 11.71
C TRP A 203 17.60 -10.59 12.45
N CYS A 204 18.06 -9.42 12.01
CA CYS A 204 19.22 -8.75 12.59
C CYS A 204 18.97 -8.15 13.98
N GLY A 205 17.71 -8.05 14.42
CA GLY A 205 17.35 -7.51 15.73
C GLY A 205 17.67 -6.01 15.87
N TRP A 206 17.52 -5.50 17.10
CA TRP A 206 18.00 -4.17 17.49
C TRP A 206 19.27 -4.29 18.34
N PRO A 207 20.32 -3.48 18.10
CA PRO A 207 20.42 -2.45 17.05
C PRO A 207 20.63 -3.04 15.66
N ASP A 208 19.95 -2.48 14.66
CA ASP A 208 19.95 -3.00 13.27
C ASP A 208 21.09 -2.43 12.40
N GLY A 209 22.02 -1.68 12.99
CA GLY A 209 23.15 -1.07 12.28
C GLY A 209 22.76 -0.03 11.22
N GLY A 210 21.54 0.53 11.27
CA GLY A 210 21.07 1.52 10.28
C GLY A 210 20.40 0.92 9.04
N VAL A 211 20.12 -0.39 9.05
CA VAL A 211 19.45 -1.09 7.94
C VAL A 211 18.07 -0.49 7.63
N GLY A 212 17.29 -0.12 8.65
CA GLY A 212 15.98 0.49 8.47
C GLY A 212 16.05 1.86 7.78
N GLU A 213 17.00 2.71 8.16
CA GLU A 213 17.21 4.02 7.53
C GLU A 213 17.65 3.88 6.07
N GLN A 214 18.52 2.90 5.78
CA GLN A 214 18.92 2.60 4.40
C GLN A 214 17.76 2.06 3.56
N ALA A 215 16.92 1.19 4.12
CA ALA A 215 15.73 0.68 3.43
C ALA A 215 14.77 1.82 3.09
N GLN A 216 14.52 2.71 4.05
CA GLN A 216 13.71 3.92 3.83
C GLN A 216 14.31 4.79 2.71
N SER A 217 15.62 5.07 2.77
CA SER A 217 16.32 5.92 1.80
C SER A 217 16.37 5.33 0.38
N ARG A 218 16.24 4.01 0.25
CA ARG A 218 16.22 3.28 -1.03
C ARG A 218 14.81 3.08 -1.60
N GLY A 219 13.79 3.69 -1.00
CA GLY A 219 12.42 3.57 -1.47
C GLY A 219 11.80 2.19 -1.21
N TRP A 220 12.21 1.46 -0.17
CA TRP A 220 11.56 0.19 0.16
C TRP A 220 10.21 0.39 0.85
N GLU A 221 10.00 1.57 1.44
CA GLU A 221 8.74 1.95 2.05
C GLU A 221 8.08 3.06 1.23
N PRO A 222 7.01 2.76 0.48
CA PRO A 222 6.29 3.77 -0.26
C PRO A 222 5.47 4.65 0.69
N GLU A 223 5.23 5.88 0.28
CA GLU A 223 4.39 6.82 1.05
C GLU A 223 2.91 6.45 0.99
N VAL A 224 2.51 5.82 -0.12
CA VAL A 224 1.15 5.27 -0.34
C VAL A 224 1.27 3.80 -0.73
N GLY A 225 0.35 2.96 -0.23
CA GLY A 225 0.32 1.53 -0.55
C GLY A 225 0.16 1.24 -2.05
N SER A 226 0.38 -0.01 -2.45
CA SER A 226 0.10 -0.46 -3.82
C SER A 226 -1.39 -0.40 -4.15
N GLU A 227 -1.74 -0.56 -5.44
CA GLU A 227 -3.15 -0.57 -5.88
C GLU A 227 -3.96 -1.67 -5.18
N GLU A 228 -3.36 -2.85 -4.95
CA GLU A 228 -4.01 -3.95 -4.22
C GLU A 228 -4.25 -3.59 -2.75
N GLU A 229 -3.29 -2.90 -2.12
CA GLU A 229 -3.42 -2.43 -0.74
C GLU A 229 -4.51 -1.37 -0.61
N VAL A 230 -4.57 -0.42 -1.57
CA VAL A 230 -5.56 0.66 -1.58
C VAL A 230 -6.95 0.13 -1.89
N ALA A 231 -7.10 -0.75 -2.88
CA ALA A 231 -8.38 -1.38 -3.22
C ALA A 231 -8.94 -2.20 -2.06
N PHE A 232 -8.08 -2.98 -1.38
CA PHE A 232 -8.45 -3.70 -0.16
C PHE A 232 -8.95 -2.76 0.94
N LEU A 233 -8.19 -1.71 1.25
CA LEU A 233 -8.57 -0.75 2.30
C LEU A 233 -9.87 0.00 1.97
N ALA A 234 -10.08 0.36 0.70
CA ALA A 234 -11.32 0.97 0.24
C ALA A 234 -12.52 0.04 0.42
N ALA A 235 -12.38 -1.24 0.06
CA ALA A 235 -13.45 -2.22 0.23
C ALA A 235 -13.75 -2.51 1.72
N VAL A 236 -12.72 -2.60 2.56
CA VAL A 236 -12.90 -2.72 4.02
C VAL A 236 -13.59 -1.48 4.58
N ALA A 237 -13.23 -0.28 4.12
CA ALA A 237 -13.83 0.96 4.61
C ALA A 237 -15.34 1.01 4.35
N VAL A 238 -15.78 0.62 3.16
CA VAL A 238 -17.21 0.48 2.86
C VAL A 238 -17.86 -0.53 3.80
N LYS A 239 -17.25 -1.72 3.94
CA LYS A 239 -17.79 -2.79 4.78
C LYS A 239 -17.95 -2.41 6.25
N GLU A 240 -17.01 -1.63 6.78
CA GLU A 240 -17.07 -1.14 8.16
C GLU A 240 -18.18 -0.12 8.39
N THR A 241 -18.52 0.63 7.36
CA THR A 241 -19.56 1.66 7.43
C THR A 241 -20.95 1.14 7.08
N GLU A 242 -21.06 -0.09 6.60
CA GLU A 242 -22.37 -0.70 6.28
C GLU A 242 -23.27 -0.74 7.52
N GLY A 243 -24.51 -0.26 7.36
CA GLY A 243 -25.52 -0.19 8.41
C GLY A 243 -25.23 0.81 9.54
N VAL A 244 -24.20 1.66 9.41
CA VAL A 244 -23.85 2.68 10.41
C VAL A 244 -24.63 3.96 10.15
N ASP A 245 -25.39 4.43 11.14
CA ASP A 245 -26.03 5.73 11.07
C ASP A 245 -25.01 6.87 11.21
N MET A 246 -25.26 7.98 10.52
CA MET A 246 -24.36 9.15 10.53
C MET A 246 -24.23 9.77 11.93
N GLY A 247 -25.25 9.63 12.78
CA GLY A 247 -25.19 10.05 14.18
C GLY A 247 -24.20 9.23 15.01
N ASP A 248 -23.99 7.96 14.64
CA ASP A 248 -23.34 6.92 15.43
C ASP A 248 -21.90 6.61 14.96
N LEU A 249 -21.29 7.51 14.19
CA LEU A 249 -19.92 7.36 13.71
C LEU A 249 -18.92 7.24 14.87
N ASP A 250 -18.38 6.04 15.06
CA ASP A 250 -17.23 5.78 15.93
C ASP A 250 -15.93 6.33 15.32
N CYS A 251 -15.50 7.51 15.78
CA CYS A 251 -14.25 8.14 15.36
C CYS A 251 -12.99 7.45 15.93
N ALA A 252 -13.12 6.33 16.64
CA ALA A 252 -12.01 5.39 16.80
C ALA A 252 -11.75 4.59 15.52
N ILE A 253 -12.71 4.47 14.59
CA ILE A 253 -12.57 3.73 13.32
C ILE A 253 -12.28 4.72 12.19
N ARG A 254 -11.23 4.46 11.40
CA ARG A 254 -10.79 5.38 10.34
C ARG A 254 -11.86 5.57 9.25
N SER A 255 -12.55 4.51 8.89
CA SER A 255 -13.55 4.52 7.83
C SER A 255 -14.77 5.36 8.21
N HIS A 256 -15.13 5.39 9.50
CA HIS A 256 -16.18 6.26 10.03
C HIS A 256 -15.77 7.73 9.99
N ILE A 257 -14.50 8.04 10.28
CA ILE A 257 -13.96 9.40 10.11
C ILE A 257 -14.05 9.82 8.64
N LEU A 258 -13.59 8.98 7.72
CA LEU A 258 -13.62 9.27 6.28
C LEU A 258 -15.05 9.46 5.78
N LEU A 259 -16.00 8.64 6.25
CA LEU A 259 -17.42 8.80 5.96
C LEU A 259 -17.97 10.12 6.51
N GLY A 260 -17.64 10.48 7.75
CA GLY A 260 -18.04 11.74 8.38
C GLY A 260 -17.49 12.96 7.63
N VAL A 261 -16.24 12.92 7.18
CA VAL A 261 -15.65 13.99 6.35
C VAL A 261 -16.32 14.06 4.98
N MET A 262 -16.59 12.91 4.35
CA MET A 262 -17.32 12.87 3.08
C MET A 262 -18.71 13.49 3.26
N ARG A 263 -19.42 13.17 4.34
CA ARG A 263 -20.72 13.76 4.66
C ARG A 263 -20.64 15.26 4.87
N ALA A 264 -19.67 15.74 5.65
CA ALA A 264 -19.45 17.16 5.87
C ALA A 264 -19.22 17.94 4.56
N ALA A 265 -18.65 17.30 3.53
CA ALA A 265 -18.45 17.95 2.23
C ALA A 265 -19.76 18.27 1.47
N PHE A 266 -20.87 17.56 1.76
CA PHE A 266 -22.20 17.79 1.17
C PHE A 266 -23.04 18.81 1.93
N GLU A 267 -22.69 19.12 3.17
CA GLU A 267 -23.52 19.95 4.05
C GLU A 267 -23.36 21.45 3.76
N VAL A 268 -24.43 22.21 3.99
CA VAL A 268 -24.41 23.69 3.87
C VAL A 268 -23.68 24.30 5.06
N ASP A 269 -23.90 23.76 6.27
CA ASP A 269 -23.15 24.11 7.48
C ASP A 269 -21.97 23.16 7.70
N LYS A 270 -21.01 23.26 6.76
CA LYS A 270 -19.77 22.47 6.82
C LYS A 270 -19.03 22.66 8.15
N GLY A 271 -19.10 23.86 8.72
CA GLY A 271 -18.36 24.23 9.93
C GLY A 271 -18.78 23.39 11.12
N GLN A 272 -20.08 23.23 11.37
CA GLN A 272 -20.57 22.44 12.50
C GLN A 272 -20.17 20.97 12.38
N GLN A 273 -20.39 20.35 11.21
CA GLN A 273 -20.08 18.92 11.00
C GLN A 273 -18.58 18.62 11.08
N VAL A 274 -17.75 19.49 10.52
CA VAL A 274 -16.28 19.40 10.65
C VAL A 274 -15.85 19.48 12.11
N GLU A 275 -16.44 20.41 12.87
CA GLU A 275 -16.12 20.57 14.30
C GLU A 275 -16.54 19.34 15.11
N GLU A 276 -17.71 18.76 14.83
CA GLU A 276 -18.18 17.54 15.48
C GLU A 276 -17.25 16.35 15.21
N VAL A 277 -16.86 16.13 13.94
CA VAL A 277 -15.89 15.08 13.57
C VAL A 277 -14.54 15.32 14.26
N LYS A 278 -14.05 16.57 14.27
CA LYS A 278 -12.79 16.94 14.94
C LYS A 278 -12.83 16.60 16.42
N GLN A 279 -13.88 17.00 17.13
CA GLN A 279 -14.03 16.75 18.57
C GLN A 279 -14.06 15.25 18.87
N ARG A 280 -14.79 14.46 18.07
CA ARG A 280 -14.85 13.00 18.22
C ARG A 280 -13.50 12.33 17.93
N MET A 281 -12.75 12.80 16.92
CA MET A 281 -11.40 12.30 16.61
C MET A 281 -10.41 12.55 17.75
N VAL A 282 -10.44 13.75 18.34
CA VAL A 282 -9.58 14.13 19.49
C VAL A 282 -9.98 13.33 20.73
N ALA A 283 -11.28 13.20 21.01
CA ALA A 283 -11.80 12.41 22.12
C ALA A 283 -11.43 10.92 22.02
N ALA A 284 -11.38 10.36 20.80
CA ALA A 284 -10.92 9.00 20.55
C ALA A 284 -9.39 8.82 20.77
N GLY A 285 -8.65 9.90 21.07
CA GLY A 285 -7.21 9.87 21.34
C GLY A 285 -6.38 9.50 20.11
N ARG A 286 -6.94 9.65 18.91
CA ARG A 286 -6.31 9.24 17.65
C ARG A 286 -5.34 10.28 17.12
N ILE A 287 -5.63 11.56 17.33
CA ILE A 287 -4.88 12.72 16.84
C ILE A 287 -4.99 13.85 17.85
N ASP A 288 -3.96 14.68 17.94
CA ASP A 288 -4.06 15.94 18.68
C ASP A 288 -4.94 16.95 17.93
N GLU A 289 -5.48 17.91 18.68
CA GLU A 289 -6.43 18.89 18.15
C GLU A 289 -5.89 19.68 16.95
N THR A 290 -4.64 20.13 17.03
CA THR A 290 -3.99 20.92 15.97
C THR A 290 -3.88 20.15 14.66
N ARG A 291 -3.56 18.86 14.71
CA ARG A 291 -3.42 18.03 13.52
C ARG A 291 -4.77 17.50 13.03
N ALA A 292 -5.76 17.36 13.91
CA ALA A 292 -7.11 16.94 13.55
C ALA A 292 -7.72 17.92 12.54
N GLU A 293 -7.63 19.22 12.85
CA GLU A 293 -8.13 20.28 11.96
C GLU A 293 -7.42 20.28 10.61
N GLN A 294 -6.08 20.24 10.62
CA GLN A 294 -5.30 20.21 9.39
C GLN A 294 -5.65 18.98 8.53
N TRP A 295 -5.75 17.80 9.14
CA TRP A 295 -6.08 16.58 8.42
C TRP A 295 -7.49 16.61 7.82
N ILE A 296 -8.51 17.09 8.56
CA ILE A 296 -9.88 17.18 8.02
C ILE A 296 -9.91 18.15 6.83
N ARG A 297 -9.23 19.29 6.93
CA ARG A 297 -9.11 20.24 5.82
C ARG A 297 -8.46 19.60 4.61
N GLU A 298 -7.41 18.82 4.82
CA GLU A 298 -6.71 18.07 3.79
C GLU A 298 -7.59 17.00 3.12
N ALA A 299 -8.31 16.21 3.91
CA ALA A 299 -9.25 15.22 3.42
C ALA A 299 -10.40 15.86 2.63
N LEU A 300 -10.95 16.98 3.10
CA LEU A 300 -11.99 17.72 2.37
C LEU A 300 -11.50 18.21 1.00
N MET A 301 -10.27 18.71 0.87
CA MET A 301 -9.73 19.14 -0.42
C MET A 301 -9.68 18.00 -1.45
N VAL A 302 -9.56 16.76 -0.98
CA VAL A 302 -9.59 15.55 -1.82
C VAL A 302 -11.03 15.12 -2.14
N MET A 303 -11.94 15.17 -1.16
CA MET A 303 -13.31 14.65 -1.30
C MET A 303 -14.26 15.64 -2.01
N GLU A 304 -14.12 16.94 -1.78
CA GLU A 304 -15.02 17.96 -2.34
C GLU A 304 -15.19 17.91 -3.88
N PRO A 305 -14.15 17.67 -4.69
CA PRO A 305 -14.32 17.55 -6.14
C PRO A 305 -15.23 16.42 -6.59
N TYR A 306 -15.33 15.34 -5.81
CA TYR A 306 -16.24 14.21 -6.09
C TYR A 306 -17.66 14.57 -5.67
N VAL A 307 -17.78 15.22 -4.52
CA VAL A 307 -19.05 15.72 -4.00
C VAL A 307 -19.65 16.76 -4.92
N ARG A 308 -18.90 17.75 -5.41
CA ARG A 308 -19.43 18.79 -6.32
C ARG A 308 -19.96 18.25 -7.66
N LYS A 309 -19.63 17.02 -8.04
CA LYS A 309 -20.21 16.36 -9.23
C LYS A 309 -21.58 15.74 -8.93
N LYS A 310 -21.95 15.59 -7.67
CA LYS A 310 -23.25 15.12 -7.20
C LYS A 310 -23.95 16.27 -6.47
N ASP A 311 -25.09 16.71 -6.98
CA ASP A 311 -25.80 17.86 -6.40
C ASP A 311 -26.31 17.59 -4.98
N GLU A 312 -26.51 16.32 -4.61
CA GLU A 312 -27.07 15.91 -3.33
C GLU A 312 -26.36 14.68 -2.75
N TRP A 313 -26.45 14.53 -1.42
CA TRP A 313 -25.98 13.33 -0.72
C TRP A 313 -26.69 12.09 -1.27
N PRO A 314 -25.99 10.98 -1.54
CA PRO A 314 -26.62 9.80 -2.11
C PRO A 314 -27.72 9.23 -1.20
N ALA A 315 -28.88 8.96 -1.79
CA ALA A 315 -30.09 8.59 -1.04
C ALA A 315 -30.05 7.17 -0.45
N SER A 316 -29.28 6.27 -1.05
CA SER A 316 -29.13 4.88 -0.60
C SER A 316 -27.74 4.63 -0.02
N GLU A 317 -27.68 3.61 0.85
CA GLU A 317 -26.43 3.11 1.41
C GLU A 317 -25.45 2.62 0.35
N GLU A 318 -25.96 1.91 -0.64
CA GLU A 318 -25.20 1.41 -1.77
C GLU A 318 -24.55 2.56 -2.56
N ASP A 319 -25.29 3.64 -2.81
CA ASP A 319 -24.79 4.76 -3.62
C ASP A 319 -23.71 5.59 -2.90
N TRP A 320 -23.84 5.81 -1.58
CA TRP A 320 -22.80 6.50 -0.83
C TRP A 320 -21.61 5.58 -0.54
N GLY A 321 -21.84 4.28 -0.37
CA GLY A 321 -20.80 3.27 -0.23
C GLY A 321 -19.93 3.19 -1.48
N GLU A 322 -20.54 3.18 -2.67
CA GLU A 322 -19.81 3.19 -3.94
C GLU A 322 -19.04 4.49 -4.16
N LEU A 323 -19.64 5.65 -3.81
CA LEU A 323 -18.93 6.92 -3.86
C LEU A 323 -17.72 6.94 -2.92
N LEU A 324 -17.88 6.45 -1.68
CA LEU A 324 -16.80 6.32 -0.72
C LEU A 324 -15.70 5.42 -1.27
N ARG A 325 -16.06 4.25 -1.82
CA ARG A 325 -15.13 3.31 -2.45
C ARG A 325 -14.33 3.97 -3.55
N GLN A 326 -15.00 4.67 -4.48
CA GLN A 326 -14.37 5.35 -5.60
C GLN A 326 -13.36 6.39 -5.10
N ILE A 327 -13.78 7.29 -4.20
CA ILE A 327 -12.92 8.33 -3.64
C ILE A 327 -11.67 7.71 -3.02
N LEU A 328 -11.85 6.69 -2.19
CA LEU A 328 -10.75 6.05 -1.46
C LEU A 328 -9.81 5.25 -2.37
N ALA A 329 -10.35 4.58 -3.40
CA ALA A 329 -9.56 3.85 -4.38
C ALA A 329 -8.68 4.80 -5.22
N GLU A 330 -9.24 5.92 -5.68
CA GLU A 330 -8.50 6.93 -6.45
C GLU A 330 -7.55 7.77 -5.58
N ASN A 331 -7.76 7.79 -4.26
CA ASN A 331 -7.02 8.63 -3.31
C ASN A 331 -6.51 7.85 -2.10
N GLY A 332 -5.69 6.82 -2.36
CA GLY A 332 -5.10 5.98 -1.32
C GLY A 332 -4.29 6.73 -0.24
N GLN A 333 -3.86 7.97 -0.49
CA GLN A 333 -3.26 8.85 0.52
C GLN A 333 -4.19 9.17 1.69
N LEU A 334 -5.52 9.05 1.52
CA LEU A 334 -6.48 9.15 2.62
C LEU A 334 -6.31 8.04 3.66
N PHE A 335 -5.68 6.92 3.26
CA PHE A 335 -5.23 5.87 4.17
C PHE A 335 -3.78 6.04 4.65
N ALA A 336 -2.99 6.90 3.99
CA ALA A 336 -1.64 7.24 4.43
C ALA A 336 -1.70 7.96 5.79
N ARG A 337 -0.69 7.72 6.63
CA ARG A 337 -0.81 7.99 8.07
C ARG A 337 -0.60 9.45 8.40
N TRP A 338 -1.23 9.80 9.53
CA TRP A 338 -1.30 11.13 10.15
C TRP A 338 0.04 11.67 10.65
N LYS A 339 1.13 10.91 10.48
CA LYS A 339 2.49 11.27 10.80
C LYS A 339 3.34 10.92 9.58
N LEU A 340 3.70 11.92 8.78
CA LEU A 340 4.89 11.79 7.93
C LEU A 340 6.07 11.51 8.86
N SER A 341 6.96 10.62 8.45
CA SER A 341 8.23 10.48 9.15
C SER A 341 8.89 11.86 9.23
N ASP A 342 9.48 12.23 10.37
CA ASP A 342 10.28 13.46 10.49
C ASP A 342 11.48 13.43 9.50
N SER A 343 11.81 12.23 8.98
CA SER A 343 12.80 12.00 7.91
C SER A 343 12.23 11.94 6.49
N SER A 344 10.90 11.88 6.31
CA SER A 344 10.33 12.09 4.99
C SER A 344 10.56 13.56 4.69
N LYS A 345 11.33 13.87 3.63
CA LYS A 345 11.62 15.25 3.23
C LYS A 345 10.34 16.05 3.40
N GLU A 346 10.37 17.03 4.30
CA GLU A 346 9.23 17.88 4.63
C GLU A 346 8.70 18.54 3.35
N PHE A 347 7.86 17.84 2.62
CA PHE A 347 6.95 18.46 1.72
C PHE A 347 5.82 18.93 2.61
N ASN A 348 5.81 20.23 2.90
CA ASN A 348 4.64 20.88 3.45
C ASN A 348 3.53 20.71 2.41
N PHE A 349 2.69 19.69 2.58
CA PHE A 349 1.71 19.28 1.58
C PHE A 349 0.55 20.28 1.59
N GLU A 350 0.65 21.33 0.77
CA GLU A 350 -0.55 22.00 0.31
C GLU A 350 -1.25 21.07 -0.69
N LEU A 351 -2.29 20.34 -0.26
CA LEU A 351 -3.16 19.60 -1.17
C LEU A 351 -3.92 20.61 -2.06
N LYS A 352 -3.32 20.99 -3.19
CA LYS A 352 -3.95 21.95 -4.11
C LYS A 352 -5.09 21.27 -4.89
N PRO A 353 -6.24 21.96 -5.07
CA PRO A 353 -7.30 21.47 -5.92
C PRO A 353 -6.82 21.33 -7.37
N ARG A 354 -7.42 20.36 -8.09
CA ARG A 354 -7.17 20.07 -9.50
C ARG A 354 -7.19 21.36 -10.34
N LYS A 355 -6.09 21.66 -11.06
CA LYS A 355 -6.18 22.56 -12.22
C LYS A 355 -6.94 21.80 -13.30
N GLN A 356 -8.07 22.37 -13.72
CA GLN A 356 -8.85 21.82 -14.83
C GLN A 356 -7.98 21.82 -16.09
N SER A 357 -7.82 20.67 -16.72
CA SER A 357 -7.52 20.62 -18.14
C SER A 357 -8.73 21.23 -18.86
N GLN A 358 -8.53 22.43 -19.42
CA GLN A 358 -9.50 22.98 -20.36
C GLN A 358 -9.64 22.00 -21.53
N PRO A 359 -10.85 21.77 -22.06
CA PRO A 359 -11.00 21.02 -23.29
C PRO A 359 -10.27 21.78 -24.40
N ASP A 360 -9.44 21.05 -25.16
CA ASP A 360 -8.72 21.58 -26.32
C ASP A 360 -9.70 22.33 -27.22
N VAL A 361 -9.44 23.62 -27.39
CA VAL A 361 -10.09 24.43 -28.42
C VAL A 361 -9.61 23.88 -29.77
N PRO A 362 -10.50 23.44 -30.67
CA PRO A 362 -10.08 22.99 -31.97
C PRO A 362 -9.42 24.16 -32.71
N LEU A 363 -8.17 23.95 -33.13
CA LEU A 363 -7.45 24.86 -34.01
C LEU A 363 -8.29 25.10 -35.26
N ALA A 364 -8.80 26.32 -35.38
CA ALA A 364 -9.49 26.79 -36.56
C ALA A 364 -8.52 26.75 -37.74
N THR A 365 -9.00 26.14 -38.82
CA THR A 365 -8.44 26.16 -40.16
C THR A 365 -8.23 27.58 -40.65
N THR A 366 -7.00 27.89 -41.06
CA THR A 366 -6.69 28.80 -42.16
C THR A 366 -5.43 28.33 -42.86
#